data_AF-A0AAD7VJY9-F1
#
_entry.id   AF-A0AAD7VJY9-F1
#
_cell.length_a   1.000
_cell.length_b   1.000
_cell.length_c   1.000
_cell.angle_alpha   90.00
_cell.angle_beta   90.00
_cell.angle_gamma   90.00
#
_symmetry.space_group_name_H-M   'P 1'
#
loop_
_entity.id
_entity.type
_entity.pdbx_description
1 polymer ?
#
loop_
_entity_poly.entity_id
_entity_poly.type
_entity_poly.pdbx_seq_one_letter_code
_entity_poly.pdbx_strand_id
1 'polypeptide(L)'
;MSFFRPTGLINAATAGTSSAVQTLRGTNAIGTQTVEGIPELSEADMVVFLGDFNYRLDGISYDEARDFVSQRCFDWLRERDQLRAEMEAGNVFQGMREAVITFPPTYKFERHQAGLAGYDSGEKKRIPAWCDRILYRDSRSSLVAECSLECPVVSSILQYEACMDVTDSDHKPVRCIFTVDIARVDESIRRQEFGEILGSNEKIKCLLEETCKIPETIVSTNNIILQNQDTLILRVTNKGVKDIALFEILCEGQSTMKVDLKASDQCSRGSFGFPRWLEVAPTTGIILPGHTVEISIHHENFHTQEEFVDGIAQNCWCEDARDKEIILVVKVRGNYTSEARNHRVCVRHCFSAEKKQMDPTPNSSRQIQGSVLHRSDIQRLSSSYDMVDHLQNLRSP
;
A
#
# COMPACT_ATOMS: atom_id res chain seq x y z
N MET A 1 -8.43 -5.24 19.97
CA MET A 1 -9.73 -4.82 20.52
C MET A 1 -9.89 -3.33 20.26
N SER A 2 -10.77 -2.95 19.34
CA SER A 2 -11.07 -1.54 19.06
C SER A 2 -12.46 -1.26 19.60
N PHE A 3 -12.57 -0.40 20.62
CA PHE A 3 -13.86 0.05 21.15
C PHE A 3 -14.22 1.37 20.46
N PHE A 4 -15.27 1.37 19.65
CA PHE A 4 -15.88 2.60 19.16
C PHE A 4 -17.13 2.90 19.98
N ARG A 5 -17.16 4.09 20.62
CA ARG A 5 -18.36 4.66 21.23
C ARG A 5 -19.21 5.31 20.14
N PRO A 6 -20.51 4.99 20.01
CA PRO A 6 -21.40 5.79 19.19
C PRO A 6 -21.89 6.99 20.02
N THR A 7 -21.63 8.20 19.51
CA THR A 7 -22.26 9.43 19.99
C THR A 7 -23.61 9.63 19.29
N GLY A 8 -24.70 9.55 20.07
CA GLY A 8 -25.82 10.50 20.01
C GLY A 8 -26.95 10.33 18.98
N LEU A 9 -28.10 9.90 19.52
CA LEU A 9 -29.48 10.40 19.30
C LEU A 9 -30.27 10.06 18.00
N ILE A 10 -31.14 9.04 18.16
CA ILE A 10 -32.56 8.88 17.78
C ILE A 10 -33.07 9.43 16.43
N ASN A 11 -33.61 8.52 15.61
CA ASN A 11 -35.02 8.58 15.21
C ASN A 11 -35.56 7.18 14.92
N ALA A 12 -36.70 6.87 15.54
CA ALA A 12 -37.44 5.64 15.38
C ALA A 12 -38.22 5.64 14.05
N ALA A 13 -38.20 4.53 13.33
CA ALA A 13 -39.23 4.18 12.36
C ALA A 13 -39.34 2.65 12.21
N THR A 14 -40.46 2.14 12.69
CA THR A 14 -41.30 1.04 12.16
C THR A 14 -40.66 -0.20 11.52
N ALA A 15 -41.06 -1.34 12.09
CA ALA A 15 -40.89 -2.69 11.58
C ALA A 15 -41.30 -2.85 10.11
N GLY A 16 -40.42 -3.47 9.34
CA GLY A 16 -40.71 -4.07 8.03
C GLY A 16 -40.11 -5.47 8.02
N THR A 17 -40.97 -6.47 7.99
CA THR A 17 -40.62 -7.89 7.78
C THR A 17 -39.86 -8.05 6.48
N SER A 18 -38.65 -8.60 6.54
CA SER A 18 -37.94 -9.11 5.36
C SER A 18 -37.40 -10.50 5.67
N SER A 19 -38.13 -11.51 5.20
CA SER A 19 -37.66 -12.88 5.09
C SER A 19 -36.59 -12.94 3.99
N ALA A 20 -35.31 -13.05 4.36
CA ALA A 20 -34.24 -13.29 3.40
C ALA A 20 -33.73 -14.72 3.53
N VAL A 21 -34.23 -15.55 2.61
CA VAL A 21 -33.69 -16.85 2.22
C VAL A 21 -32.25 -16.68 1.75
N GLN A 22 -31.40 -17.66 2.06
CA GLN A 22 -30.01 -17.80 1.62
C GLN A 22 -29.82 -17.45 0.13
N THR A 23 -28.88 -16.55 -0.17
CA THR A 23 -28.36 -16.36 -1.53
C THR A 23 -26.85 -16.35 -1.56
N LEU A 24 -26.31 -17.25 -2.41
CA LEU A 24 -24.96 -17.32 -2.95
C LEU A 24 -24.33 -15.93 -3.19
N ARG A 25 -23.05 -15.77 -2.81
CA ARG A 25 -22.27 -14.56 -3.07
C ARG A 25 -21.70 -14.58 -4.49
N GLY A 26 -22.31 -13.79 -5.38
CA GLY A 26 -21.75 -13.38 -6.67
C GLY A 26 -21.12 -11.98 -6.56
N THR A 27 -20.02 -11.78 -7.27
CA THR A 27 -19.28 -10.51 -7.38
C THR A 27 -20.04 -9.50 -8.24
N ASN A 28 -20.08 -8.22 -7.83
CA ASN A 28 -19.86 -7.06 -8.70
C ASN A 28 -19.74 -5.75 -7.90
N ALA A 29 -18.77 -4.93 -8.29
CA ALA A 29 -18.48 -3.61 -7.77
C ALA A 29 -19.18 -2.52 -8.60
N ILE A 30 -19.50 -1.37 -7.98
CA ILE A 30 -19.35 0.00 -8.56
C ILE A 30 -19.51 1.02 -7.42
N GLY A 31 -18.61 2.00 -7.39
CA GLY A 31 -18.27 2.81 -6.22
C GLY A 31 -19.19 3.97 -5.87
N THR A 32 -19.10 4.36 -4.61
CA THR A 32 -19.35 5.70 -4.07
C THR A 32 -18.58 5.77 -2.75
N GLN A 33 -17.97 6.93 -2.45
CA GLN A 33 -17.04 7.18 -1.33
C GLN A 33 -17.36 6.34 -0.08
N THR A 34 -16.54 5.32 0.18
CA THR A 34 -16.71 4.47 1.35
C THR A 34 -16.22 5.23 2.57
N VAL A 35 -17.15 5.70 3.40
CA VAL A 35 -16.97 5.59 4.86
C VAL A 35 -16.33 4.23 5.07
N GLU A 36 -15.11 4.15 5.63
CA GLU A 36 -14.41 2.88 5.89
C GLU A 36 -15.47 1.89 6.36
N GLY A 37 -15.76 0.92 5.49
CA GLY A 37 -16.99 0.15 5.58
C GLY A 37 -17.00 -0.51 6.94
N ILE A 38 -17.93 -0.10 7.80
CA ILE A 38 -18.12 -0.79 9.08
C ILE A 38 -18.38 -2.24 8.67
N PRO A 39 -17.48 -3.18 9.00
CA PRO A 39 -17.62 -4.55 8.54
C PRO A 39 -18.97 -5.08 9.01
N GLU A 40 -19.70 -5.69 8.09
CA GLU A 40 -21.02 -6.23 8.43
C GLU A 40 -20.82 -7.33 9.47
N LEU A 41 -21.71 -7.44 10.46
CA LEU A 41 -21.64 -8.49 11.49
C LEU A 41 -21.63 -9.91 10.88
N SER A 42 -22.13 -10.07 9.65
CA SER A 42 -22.11 -11.30 8.87
C SER A 42 -20.71 -11.66 8.35
N GLU A 43 -19.82 -10.68 8.16
CA GLU A 43 -18.44 -10.88 7.68
C GLU A 43 -17.46 -11.25 8.78
N ALA A 44 -17.84 -11.04 10.05
CA ALA A 44 -17.00 -11.44 11.17
C ALA A 44 -16.89 -12.97 11.28
N ASP A 45 -15.68 -13.48 11.45
CA ASP A 45 -15.41 -14.90 11.68
C ASP A 45 -15.96 -15.38 13.02
N MET A 46 -15.95 -14.52 14.04
CA MET A 46 -16.55 -14.79 15.34
C MET A 46 -17.32 -13.58 15.85
N VAL A 47 -18.52 -13.82 16.37
CA VAL A 47 -19.39 -12.82 16.97
C VAL A 47 -19.81 -13.32 18.33
N VAL A 48 -19.69 -12.47 19.36
CA VAL A 48 -20.19 -12.75 20.72
C VAL A 48 -21.17 -11.66 21.09
N PHE A 49 -22.41 -12.04 21.41
CA PHE A 49 -23.44 -11.18 21.95
C PHE A 49 -23.64 -11.50 23.42
N LEU A 50 -23.55 -10.49 24.30
CA LEU A 50 -23.75 -10.69 25.73
C LEU A 50 -24.43 -9.50 26.38
N GLY A 51 -25.19 -9.77 27.45
CA GLY A 51 -25.84 -8.75 28.25
C GLY A 51 -27.16 -9.23 28.85
N ASP A 52 -27.91 -8.27 29.39
CA ASP A 52 -29.29 -8.47 29.85
C ASP A 52 -30.24 -8.38 28.64
N PHE A 53 -30.65 -9.53 28.12
CA PHE A 53 -31.65 -9.62 27.05
C PHE A 53 -33.09 -9.63 27.58
N ASN A 54 -33.26 -9.72 28.90
CA ASN A 54 -34.52 -9.56 29.62
C ASN A 54 -35.64 -10.56 29.28
N TYR A 55 -35.32 -11.66 28.59
CA TYR A 55 -36.25 -12.78 28.38
C TYR A 55 -36.56 -13.48 29.71
N ARG A 56 -37.81 -13.93 29.86
CA ARG A 56 -38.34 -14.49 31.11
C ARG A 56 -38.76 -15.95 30.94
N LEU A 57 -39.17 -16.56 32.05
CA LEU A 57 -39.82 -17.86 32.02
C LEU A 57 -41.32 -17.68 31.73
N ASP A 58 -41.85 -18.50 30.83
CA ASP A 58 -43.26 -18.46 30.43
C ASP A 58 -44.12 -19.59 31.06
N GLY A 59 -45.38 -19.27 31.32
CA GLY A 59 -46.38 -20.23 31.82
C GLY A 59 -46.05 -20.88 33.17
N ILE A 60 -45.29 -20.20 34.04
CA ILE A 60 -44.88 -20.69 35.36
C ILE A 60 -45.17 -19.62 36.43
N SER A 61 -45.61 -20.03 37.62
CA SER A 61 -45.78 -19.13 38.76
C SER A 61 -44.46 -18.89 39.51
N TYR A 62 -44.44 -17.87 40.37
CA TYR A 62 -43.28 -17.57 41.22
C TYR A 62 -42.91 -18.74 42.15
N ASP A 63 -43.91 -19.33 42.81
CA ASP A 63 -43.69 -20.41 43.78
C ASP A 63 -43.17 -21.68 43.07
N GLU A 64 -43.76 -22.05 41.93
CA GLU A 64 -43.25 -23.17 41.10
C GLU A 64 -41.81 -22.93 40.63
N ALA A 65 -41.50 -21.72 40.15
CA ALA A 65 -40.14 -21.37 39.73
C ALA A 65 -39.14 -21.52 40.89
N ARG A 66 -39.50 -21.03 42.09
CA ARG A 66 -38.66 -21.15 43.29
C ARG A 66 -38.47 -22.62 43.69
N ASP A 67 -39.51 -23.42 43.61
CA ASP A 67 -39.46 -24.85 43.92
C ASP A 67 -38.52 -25.59 42.97
N PHE A 68 -38.64 -25.40 41.66
CA PHE A 68 -37.73 -26.02 40.68
C PHE A 68 -36.29 -25.53 40.81
N VAL A 69 -36.07 -24.24 41.12
CA VAL A 69 -34.72 -23.71 41.41
C VAL A 69 -34.13 -24.39 42.64
N SER A 70 -34.92 -24.58 43.71
CA SER A 70 -34.47 -25.23 44.95
C SER A 70 -34.08 -26.70 44.74
N GLN A 71 -34.81 -27.39 43.86
CA GLN A 71 -34.55 -28.78 43.46
C GLN A 71 -33.46 -28.91 42.39
N ARG A 72 -32.92 -27.78 41.90
CA ARG A 72 -31.96 -27.70 40.79
C ARG A 72 -32.47 -28.35 39.50
N CYS A 73 -33.79 -28.34 39.29
CA CYS A 73 -34.45 -28.83 38.08
C CYS A 73 -34.37 -27.80 36.95
N PHE A 74 -33.16 -27.40 36.57
CA PHE A 74 -32.94 -26.36 35.57
C PHE A 74 -33.39 -26.80 34.18
N ASP A 75 -33.37 -28.10 33.88
CA ASP A 75 -33.80 -28.64 32.60
C ASP A 75 -35.26 -28.27 32.29
N TRP A 76 -36.14 -28.43 33.27
CA TRP A 76 -37.56 -28.08 33.15
C TRP A 76 -37.76 -26.57 32.99
N LEU A 77 -37.00 -25.77 33.76
CA LEU A 77 -37.06 -24.30 33.64
C LEU A 77 -36.58 -23.82 32.26
N ARG A 78 -35.57 -24.46 31.66
CA ARG A 78 -35.08 -24.12 30.32
C ARG A 78 -36.11 -24.38 29.22
N GLU A 79 -37.00 -25.37 29.38
CA GLU A 79 -38.11 -25.59 28.45
C GLU A 79 -39.12 -24.44 28.45
N ARG A 80 -39.13 -23.62 29.51
CA ARG A 80 -39.98 -22.44 29.65
C ARG A 80 -39.25 -21.13 29.36
N ASP A 81 -37.99 -21.16 28.96
CA ASP A 81 -37.19 -19.97 28.66
C ASP A 81 -37.62 -19.33 27.32
N GLN A 82 -38.07 -18.08 27.38
CA GLN A 82 -38.55 -17.37 26.19
C GLN A 82 -37.45 -17.16 25.15
N LEU A 83 -36.21 -16.86 25.55
CA LEU A 83 -35.11 -16.66 24.58
C LEU A 83 -34.87 -17.94 23.78
N ARG A 84 -34.80 -19.08 24.48
CA ARG A 84 -34.65 -20.39 23.84
C ARG A 84 -35.78 -20.65 22.84
N ALA A 85 -37.03 -20.42 23.23
CA ALA A 85 -38.18 -20.62 22.34
C ALA A 85 -38.11 -19.72 21.09
N GLU A 86 -37.75 -18.45 21.25
CA GLU A 86 -37.62 -17.50 20.13
C GLU A 86 -36.43 -17.82 19.20
N MET A 87 -35.32 -18.32 19.75
CA MET A 87 -34.18 -18.80 18.97
C MET A 87 -34.51 -20.09 18.19
N GLU A 88 -35.19 -21.05 18.83
CA GLU A 88 -35.63 -22.31 18.19
C GLU A 88 -36.67 -22.05 17.09
N ALA A 89 -37.55 -21.06 17.28
CA ALA A 89 -38.48 -20.58 16.26
C ALA A 89 -37.82 -19.79 15.11
N GLY A 90 -36.55 -19.40 15.28
CA GLY A 90 -35.81 -18.62 14.29
C GLY A 90 -36.24 -17.15 14.21
N ASN A 91 -36.87 -16.61 15.25
CA ASN A 91 -37.30 -15.21 15.31
C ASN A 91 -36.15 -14.26 15.64
N VAL A 92 -35.17 -14.72 16.42
CA VAL A 92 -34.04 -13.91 16.91
C VAL A 92 -32.72 -14.68 16.87
N PHE A 93 -31.60 -13.96 16.82
CA PHE A 93 -30.23 -14.49 16.93
C PHE A 93 -29.94 -15.69 16.01
N GLN A 94 -30.43 -15.65 14.77
CA GLN A 94 -30.29 -16.74 13.80
C GLN A 94 -28.81 -17.10 13.59
N GLY A 95 -28.50 -18.40 13.66
CA GLY A 95 -27.13 -18.91 13.51
C GLY A 95 -26.23 -18.72 14.74
N MET A 96 -26.71 -18.07 15.81
CA MET A 96 -25.99 -18.04 17.08
C MET A 96 -26.31 -19.28 17.92
N ARG A 97 -25.40 -19.59 18.84
CA ARG A 97 -25.48 -20.71 19.77
C ARG A 97 -25.27 -20.21 21.19
N GLU A 98 -25.75 -20.99 22.14
CA GLU A 98 -25.55 -20.79 23.57
C GLU A 98 -25.07 -22.10 24.21
N ALA A 99 -24.21 -22.01 25.22
CA ALA A 99 -23.92 -23.19 26.03
C ALA A 99 -25.15 -23.61 26.84
N VAL A 100 -25.20 -24.89 27.19
CA VAL A 100 -26.22 -25.39 28.11
C VAL A 100 -26.08 -24.68 29.46
N ILE A 101 -27.15 -24.02 29.89
CA ILE A 101 -27.22 -23.35 31.18
C ILE A 101 -27.37 -24.40 32.28
N THR A 102 -26.36 -24.49 33.16
CA THR A 102 -26.31 -25.40 34.32
C THR A 102 -26.34 -24.68 35.66
N PHE A 103 -26.56 -23.36 35.63
CA PHE A 103 -26.62 -22.48 36.79
C PHE A 103 -28.04 -21.92 36.99
N PRO A 104 -28.40 -21.52 38.23
CA PRO A 104 -29.74 -21.02 38.54
C PRO A 104 -30.03 -19.66 37.87
N PRO A 105 -31.31 -19.26 37.73
CA PRO A 105 -31.70 -17.96 37.18
C PRO A 105 -30.98 -16.78 37.83
N THR A 106 -30.50 -15.82 37.04
CA THR A 106 -29.61 -14.74 37.51
C THR A 106 -30.39 -13.52 38.03
N TYR A 107 -31.69 -13.48 37.80
CA TYR A 107 -32.62 -12.43 38.20
C TYR A 107 -33.85 -13.06 38.87
N LYS A 108 -34.55 -12.43 39.81
CA LYS A 108 -34.26 -11.19 40.54
C LYS A 108 -33.86 -11.51 41.97
N PHE A 109 -32.77 -10.92 42.44
CA PHE A 109 -32.27 -11.06 43.81
C PHE A 109 -32.50 -9.81 44.65
N GLU A 110 -32.61 -10.00 45.95
CA GLU A 110 -32.40 -8.96 46.95
C GLU A 110 -30.91 -8.66 47.08
N ARG A 111 -30.56 -7.37 47.12
CA ARG A 111 -29.16 -6.95 47.23
C ARG A 111 -28.60 -7.31 48.60
N HIS A 112 -27.33 -7.65 48.63
CA HIS A 112 -26.57 -8.04 49.82
C HIS A 112 -27.07 -9.32 50.51
N GLN A 113 -27.91 -10.11 49.85
CA GLN A 113 -28.29 -11.45 50.30
C GLN A 113 -27.57 -12.54 49.51
N ALA A 114 -26.94 -13.47 50.25
CA ALA A 114 -26.18 -14.55 49.67
C ALA A 114 -27.04 -15.79 49.37
N GLY A 115 -26.65 -16.54 48.35
CA GLY A 115 -27.25 -17.82 48.00
C GLY A 115 -28.67 -17.74 47.43
N LEU A 116 -29.30 -18.90 47.25
CA LEU A 116 -30.64 -19.04 46.66
C LEU A 116 -31.79 -18.61 47.59
N ALA A 117 -31.48 -18.26 48.84
CA ALA A 117 -32.45 -17.62 49.72
C ALA A 117 -32.72 -16.17 49.27
N GLY A 118 -31.76 -15.53 48.60
CA GLY A 118 -31.83 -14.13 48.21
C GLY A 118 -32.69 -13.80 47.00
N TYR A 119 -33.54 -14.71 46.49
CA TYR A 119 -34.49 -14.33 45.43
C TYR A 119 -35.59 -13.42 46.01
N ASP A 120 -36.05 -12.49 45.18
CA ASP A 120 -37.03 -11.44 45.51
C ASP A 120 -38.25 -11.99 46.27
N SER A 121 -38.27 -11.77 47.58
CA SER A 121 -39.39 -12.12 48.46
C SER A 121 -40.28 -10.91 48.78
N GLY A 122 -40.03 -9.78 48.11
CA GLY A 122 -40.81 -8.56 48.24
C GLY A 122 -42.22 -8.67 47.64
N GLU A 123 -43.00 -7.60 47.78
CA GLU A 123 -44.43 -7.56 47.36
C GLU A 123 -44.67 -7.91 45.89
N LYS A 124 -43.69 -7.65 45.01
CA LYS A 124 -43.81 -7.89 43.57
C LYS A 124 -43.55 -9.33 43.14
N LYS A 125 -42.92 -10.15 44.01
CA LYS A 125 -42.56 -11.56 43.77
C LYS A 125 -42.17 -11.84 42.32
N ARG A 126 -41.10 -11.21 41.83
CA ARG A 126 -40.68 -11.38 40.44
C ARG A 126 -40.20 -12.82 40.21
N ILE A 127 -40.81 -13.50 39.23
CA ILE A 127 -40.43 -14.85 38.82
C ILE A 127 -38.93 -14.86 38.45
N PRO A 128 -38.14 -15.79 39.01
CA PRO A 128 -36.74 -15.96 38.63
C PRO A 128 -36.57 -16.18 37.12
N ALA A 129 -35.57 -15.55 36.49
CA ALA A 129 -35.30 -15.66 35.05
C ALA A 129 -33.80 -15.57 34.70
N TRP A 130 -33.41 -16.17 33.57
CA TRP A 130 -32.09 -16.00 32.95
C TRP A 130 -32.11 -14.81 31.99
N CYS A 131 -32.07 -13.61 32.56
CA CYS A 131 -32.02 -12.37 31.80
C CYS A 131 -30.64 -12.15 31.15
N ASP A 132 -29.58 -12.56 31.85
CA ASP A 132 -28.18 -12.30 31.49
C ASP A 132 -27.59 -13.47 30.69
N ARG A 133 -27.27 -13.23 29.41
CA ARG A 133 -26.97 -14.31 28.43
C ARG A 133 -25.70 -14.04 27.65
N ILE A 134 -25.08 -15.11 27.14
CA ILE A 134 -23.88 -15.03 26.28
C ILE A 134 -24.09 -15.97 25.10
N LEU A 135 -24.33 -15.38 23.93
CA LEU A 135 -24.52 -16.06 22.66
C LEU A 135 -23.29 -15.87 21.78
N TYR A 136 -23.02 -16.84 20.91
CA TYR A 136 -21.87 -16.77 20.01
C TYR A 136 -22.15 -17.41 18.65
N ARG A 137 -21.45 -16.91 17.63
CA ARG A 137 -21.31 -17.50 16.31
C ARG A 137 -19.82 -17.53 15.97
N ASP A 138 -19.37 -18.59 15.32
CA ASP A 138 -18.03 -18.68 14.74
C ASP A 138 -18.13 -19.04 13.24
N SER A 139 -17.01 -19.35 12.58
CA SER A 139 -16.98 -19.66 11.15
C SER A 139 -17.63 -21.01 10.81
N ARG A 140 -17.99 -21.81 11.82
CA ARG A 140 -18.47 -23.18 11.60
C ARG A 140 -19.90 -23.17 11.06
N SER A 141 -20.09 -23.82 9.91
CA SER A 141 -21.41 -24.08 9.33
C SER A 141 -22.12 -25.27 9.97
N SER A 142 -21.36 -26.16 10.62
CA SER A 142 -21.85 -27.37 11.28
C SER A 142 -21.07 -27.67 12.56
N LEU A 143 -21.70 -28.37 13.51
CA LEU A 143 -21.11 -28.75 14.80
C LEU A 143 -19.92 -29.71 14.67
N VAL A 144 -19.76 -30.37 13.52
CA VAL A 144 -18.64 -31.29 13.24
C VAL A 144 -17.51 -30.65 12.42
N ALA A 145 -17.66 -29.39 11.99
CA ALA A 145 -16.62 -28.73 11.21
C ALA A 145 -15.38 -28.47 12.07
N GLU A 146 -14.22 -28.80 11.52
CA GLU A 146 -12.88 -28.57 12.09
C GLU A 146 -12.31 -27.23 11.60
N CYS A 147 -11.30 -26.72 12.31
CA CYS A 147 -10.64 -25.47 11.96
C CYS A 147 -9.76 -25.65 10.72
N SER A 148 -9.99 -24.84 9.68
CA SER A 148 -9.24 -24.85 8.42
C SER A 148 -9.20 -23.45 7.80
N LEU A 149 -8.51 -23.25 6.67
CA LEU A 149 -8.51 -21.95 6.00
C LEU A 149 -9.91 -21.54 5.47
N GLU A 150 -10.77 -22.50 5.18
CA GLU A 150 -12.18 -22.28 4.81
C GLU A 150 -13.10 -22.08 6.02
N CYS A 151 -12.68 -22.54 7.21
CA CYS A 151 -13.37 -22.38 8.48
C CYS A 151 -12.40 -21.82 9.53
N PRO A 152 -12.01 -20.54 9.41
CA PRO A 152 -10.82 -20.00 10.07
C PRO A 152 -10.95 -19.84 11.58
N VAL A 153 -12.17 -19.78 12.12
CA VAL A 153 -12.39 -19.71 13.56
C VAL A 153 -13.39 -20.78 13.99
N VAL A 154 -12.96 -21.66 14.89
CA VAL A 154 -13.81 -22.66 15.53
C VAL A 154 -13.71 -22.50 17.03
N SER A 155 -14.85 -22.39 17.70
CA SER A 155 -14.92 -22.18 19.14
C SER A 155 -15.62 -23.33 19.86
N SER A 156 -15.14 -23.62 21.06
CA SER A 156 -15.76 -24.54 22.02
C SER A 156 -15.87 -23.85 23.38
N ILE A 157 -16.86 -24.24 24.18
CA ILE A 157 -17.09 -23.64 25.50
C ILE A 157 -16.44 -24.49 26.56
N LEU A 158 -15.51 -23.90 27.30
CA LEU A 158 -14.86 -24.51 28.45
C LEU A 158 -15.71 -24.35 29.72
N GLN A 159 -16.36 -23.20 29.87
CA GLN A 159 -17.15 -22.88 31.06
C GLN A 159 -18.26 -21.87 30.73
N TYR A 160 -19.44 -22.07 31.31
CA TYR A 160 -20.54 -21.10 31.25
C TYR A 160 -21.31 -21.11 32.57
N GLU A 161 -21.20 -20.03 33.36
CA GLU A 161 -21.71 -20.01 34.73
C GLU A 161 -22.10 -18.61 35.23
N ALA A 162 -22.91 -18.59 36.30
CA ALA A 162 -23.23 -17.39 37.07
C ALA A 162 -22.41 -17.31 38.36
N CYS A 163 -21.93 -16.12 38.69
CA CYS A 163 -21.21 -15.80 39.91
C CYS A 163 -22.20 -15.53 41.06
N MET A 164 -22.72 -16.60 41.67
CA MET A 164 -23.78 -16.51 42.69
C MET A 164 -23.34 -15.82 44.00
N ASP A 165 -22.04 -15.77 44.27
CA ASP A 165 -21.46 -15.16 45.48
C ASP A 165 -21.44 -13.62 45.43
N VAL A 166 -21.67 -13.03 44.25
CA VAL A 166 -21.73 -11.57 44.07
C VAL A 166 -23.13 -11.07 44.40
N THR A 167 -23.24 -10.13 45.35
CA THR A 167 -24.54 -9.74 45.93
C THR A 167 -24.87 -8.25 45.79
N ASP A 168 -24.00 -7.44 45.17
CA ASP A 168 -24.19 -5.99 45.07
C ASP A 168 -25.38 -5.57 44.19
N SER A 169 -25.78 -6.44 43.27
CA SER A 169 -26.87 -6.23 42.33
C SER A 169 -28.02 -7.21 42.55
N ASP A 170 -29.19 -6.84 42.06
CA ASP A 170 -30.35 -7.74 41.91
C ASP A 170 -30.19 -8.72 40.74
N HIS A 171 -29.10 -8.60 39.98
CA HIS A 171 -28.63 -9.58 39.01
C HIS A 171 -27.36 -10.29 39.48
N LYS A 172 -27.11 -11.48 38.94
CA LYS A 172 -25.85 -12.23 39.14
C LYS A 172 -25.00 -12.15 37.88
N PRO A 173 -23.70 -11.76 37.98
CA PRO A 173 -22.81 -11.73 36.82
C PRO A 173 -22.71 -13.10 36.16
N VAL A 174 -22.64 -13.12 34.83
CA VAL A 174 -22.49 -14.33 34.03
C VAL A 174 -21.15 -14.29 33.28
N ARG A 175 -20.43 -15.41 33.26
CA ARG A 175 -19.17 -15.55 32.53
C ARG A 175 -19.18 -16.78 31.63
N CYS A 176 -18.56 -16.65 30.46
CA CYS A 176 -18.32 -17.73 29.53
C CYS A 176 -16.84 -17.74 29.14
N ILE A 177 -16.20 -18.91 29.18
CA ILE A 177 -14.82 -19.12 28.74
C ILE A 177 -14.85 -19.96 27.46
N PHE A 178 -14.26 -19.41 26.40
CA PHE A 178 -14.13 -20.06 25.10
C PHE A 178 -12.71 -20.59 24.91
N THR A 179 -12.59 -21.78 24.34
CA THR A 179 -11.39 -22.23 23.63
C THR A 179 -11.62 -21.96 22.15
N VAL A 180 -10.69 -21.25 21.50
CA VAL A 180 -10.83 -20.80 20.11
C VAL A 180 -9.64 -21.28 19.29
N ASP A 181 -9.92 -22.10 18.30
CA ASP A 181 -8.95 -22.53 17.29
C ASP A 181 -9.00 -21.55 16.12
N ILE A 182 -7.83 -21.04 15.74
CA ILE A 182 -7.68 -20.04 14.69
C ILE A 182 -6.77 -20.58 13.60
N ALA A 183 -7.28 -20.69 12.38
CA ALA A 183 -6.48 -21.08 11.24
C ALA A 183 -5.47 -19.98 10.93
N ARG A 184 -4.21 -20.38 10.76
CA ARG A 184 -3.11 -19.48 10.48
C ARG A 184 -2.45 -19.86 9.17
N VAL A 185 -2.31 -18.86 8.31
CA VAL A 185 -1.50 -18.96 7.10
C VAL A 185 -0.03 -18.77 7.45
N ASP A 186 0.81 -19.70 7.00
CA ASP A 186 2.26 -19.47 6.96
C ASP A 186 2.59 -18.62 5.73
N GLU A 187 2.95 -17.36 5.95
CA GLU A 187 3.25 -16.42 4.87
C GLU A 187 4.49 -16.82 4.04
N SER A 188 5.44 -17.56 4.62
CA SER A 188 6.62 -18.03 3.90
C SER A 188 6.21 -19.12 2.91
N ILE A 189 5.45 -20.12 3.38
CA ILE A 189 4.94 -21.19 2.53
C ILE A 189 4.02 -20.60 1.46
N ARG A 190 3.08 -19.72 1.84
CA ARG A 190 2.19 -19.06 0.88
C ARG A 190 2.97 -18.34 -0.22
N ARG A 191 4.03 -17.60 0.14
CA ARG A 191 4.88 -16.89 -0.81
C ARG A 191 5.61 -17.85 -1.75
N GLN A 192 6.14 -18.95 -1.21
CA GLN A 192 6.82 -19.96 -2.00
C GLN A 192 5.86 -20.58 -3.02
N GLU A 193 4.72 -21.10 -2.56
CA GLU A 193 3.68 -21.70 -3.42
C GLU A 193 3.19 -20.70 -4.49
N PHE A 194 2.98 -19.44 -4.10
CA PHE A 194 2.60 -18.39 -5.04
C PHE A 194 3.65 -18.18 -6.13
N GLY A 195 4.94 -18.16 -5.77
CA GLY A 195 6.06 -18.08 -6.70
C GLY A 195 6.15 -19.31 -7.61
N GLU A 196 5.93 -20.50 -7.08
CA GLU A 196 5.90 -21.75 -7.86
C GLU A 196 4.75 -21.76 -8.86
N ILE A 197 3.55 -21.29 -8.48
CA ILE A 197 2.40 -21.16 -9.39
C ILE A 197 2.69 -20.14 -10.50
N LEU A 198 3.22 -18.97 -10.15
CA LEU A 198 3.67 -17.96 -11.12
C LEU A 198 4.70 -18.52 -12.09
N GLY A 199 5.62 -19.37 -11.59
CA GLY A 199 6.72 -19.96 -12.34
C GLY A 199 6.41 -21.27 -13.07
N SER A 200 5.25 -21.89 -12.86
CA SER A 200 4.88 -23.16 -13.50
C SER A 200 3.66 -23.05 -14.42
N ASN A 201 2.78 -22.07 -14.17
CA ASN A 201 1.58 -21.88 -14.97
C ASN A 201 1.88 -21.09 -16.25
N GLU A 202 1.89 -21.78 -17.38
CA GLU A 202 2.24 -21.19 -18.68
C GLU A 202 1.33 -20.03 -19.08
N LYS A 203 0.03 -20.12 -18.80
CA LYS A 203 -0.92 -19.03 -19.09
C LYS A 203 -0.57 -17.78 -18.29
N ILE A 204 -0.24 -17.93 -17.00
CA ILE A 204 0.14 -16.81 -16.14
C ILE A 204 1.47 -16.21 -16.62
N LYS A 205 2.44 -17.04 -16.99
CA LYS A 205 3.71 -16.56 -17.57
C LYS A 205 3.50 -15.74 -18.83
N CYS A 206 2.75 -16.24 -19.82
CA CYS A 206 2.50 -15.50 -21.05
C CYS A 206 1.82 -14.15 -20.75
N LEU A 207 0.84 -14.12 -19.84
CA LEU A 207 0.18 -12.87 -19.43
C LEU A 207 1.17 -11.90 -18.77
N LEU A 208 2.06 -12.39 -17.90
CA LEU A 208 3.08 -11.56 -17.26
C LEU A 208 4.09 -11.01 -18.27
N GLU A 209 4.60 -11.85 -19.17
CA GLU A 209 5.52 -11.44 -20.24
C GLU A 209 4.92 -10.35 -21.12
N GLU A 210 3.63 -10.46 -21.48
CA GLU A 210 2.93 -9.42 -22.22
C GLU A 210 2.85 -8.10 -21.44
N THR A 211 2.59 -8.15 -20.14
CA THR A 211 2.50 -6.95 -19.29
C THR A 211 3.86 -6.32 -18.95
N CYS A 212 4.94 -7.11 -18.98
CA CYS A 212 6.29 -6.68 -18.61
C CYS A 212 7.09 -6.08 -19.78
N LYS A 213 6.50 -5.98 -20.98
CA LYS A 213 7.18 -5.39 -22.14
C LYS A 213 7.56 -3.94 -21.87
N ILE A 214 8.84 -3.62 -22.03
CA ILE A 214 9.32 -2.23 -21.97
C ILE A 214 8.88 -1.53 -23.25
N PRO A 215 8.16 -0.40 -23.18
CA PRO A 215 7.77 0.36 -24.36
C PRO A 215 8.99 0.78 -25.18
N GLU A 216 8.88 0.71 -26.50
CA GLU A 216 9.93 1.21 -27.38
C GLU A 216 10.02 2.74 -27.24
N THR A 217 11.20 3.25 -26.87
CA THR A 217 11.44 4.69 -26.74
C THR A 217 12.60 5.15 -27.60
N ILE A 218 12.47 6.38 -28.11
CA ILE A 218 13.51 7.06 -28.90
C ILE A 218 13.92 8.33 -28.18
N VAL A 219 15.23 8.56 -28.10
CA VAL A 219 15.85 9.79 -27.59
C VAL A 219 16.36 10.62 -28.77
N SER A 220 16.13 11.94 -28.77
CA SER A 220 16.43 12.81 -29.92
C SER A 220 17.91 12.97 -30.26
N THR A 221 18.80 12.83 -29.28
CA THR A 221 20.25 12.93 -29.47
C THR A 221 20.99 12.14 -28.41
N ASN A 222 22.19 11.67 -28.77
CA ASN A 222 23.12 11.02 -27.86
C ASN A 222 24.25 11.96 -27.41
N ASN A 223 24.34 13.16 -27.97
CA ASN A 223 25.37 14.15 -27.66
C ASN A 223 24.74 15.54 -27.53
N ILE A 224 25.14 16.27 -26.50
CA ILE A 224 24.70 17.62 -26.17
C ILE A 224 25.93 18.44 -25.87
N ILE A 225 26.02 19.63 -26.47
CA ILE A 225 27.09 20.60 -26.20
C ILE A 225 26.41 21.84 -25.66
N LEU A 226 26.82 22.29 -24.47
CA LEU A 226 26.30 23.47 -23.79
C LEU A 226 27.41 24.52 -23.67
N GLN A 227 27.08 25.77 -23.99
CA GLN A 227 27.85 26.95 -23.62
C GLN A 227 27.29 27.58 -22.34
N ASN A 228 27.86 28.70 -21.91
CA ASN A 228 27.44 29.38 -20.68
C ASN A 228 25.97 29.83 -20.77
N GLN A 229 25.17 29.45 -19.76
CA GLN A 229 23.73 29.72 -19.68
C GLN A 229 22.87 29.09 -20.79
N ASP A 230 23.40 28.13 -21.54
CA ASP A 230 22.64 27.44 -22.58
C ASP A 230 21.60 26.48 -21.99
N THR A 231 20.46 26.37 -22.66
CA THR A 231 19.45 25.34 -22.41
C THR A 231 19.20 24.57 -23.69
N LEU A 232 19.31 23.24 -23.62
CA LEU A 232 18.94 22.34 -24.71
C LEU A 232 17.80 21.43 -24.29
N ILE A 233 16.90 21.14 -25.23
CA ILE A 233 15.75 20.26 -25.01
C ILE A 233 16.04 18.86 -25.55
N LEU A 234 16.15 17.89 -24.64
CA LEU A 234 16.19 16.47 -24.95
C LEU A 234 14.75 15.95 -25.08
N ARG A 235 14.41 15.36 -26.22
CA ARG A 235 13.08 14.81 -26.47
C ARG A 235 13.11 13.29 -26.34
N VAL A 236 12.27 12.74 -25.47
CA VAL A 236 12.10 11.28 -25.31
C VAL A 236 10.69 10.91 -25.75
N THR A 237 10.58 10.05 -26.75
CA THR A 237 9.30 9.67 -27.37
C THR A 237 8.97 8.22 -27.07
N ASN A 238 7.77 7.95 -26.55
CA ASN A 238 7.22 6.61 -26.44
C ASN A 238 6.55 6.20 -27.76
N LYS A 239 7.12 5.22 -28.46
CA LYS A 239 6.58 4.64 -29.70
C LYS A 239 5.58 3.51 -29.43
N GLY A 240 5.42 3.11 -28.18
CA GLY A 240 4.40 2.16 -27.76
C GLY A 240 2.98 2.63 -28.07
N VAL A 241 2.09 1.68 -28.31
CA VAL A 241 0.69 1.92 -28.67
C VAL A 241 -0.24 1.86 -27.46
N LYS A 242 0.13 1.07 -26.44
CA LYS A 242 -0.71 0.77 -25.28
C LYS A 242 -0.04 1.06 -23.95
N ASP A 243 1.26 0.77 -23.86
CA ASP A 243 1.98 0.78 -22.60
C ASP A 243 2.60 2.15 -22.29
N ILE A 244 2.44 2.55 -21.03
CA ILE A 244 3.03 3.77 -20.49
C ILE A 244 4.51 3.51 -20.23
N ALA A 245 5.35 4.46 -20.62
CA ALA A 245 6.78 4.45 -20.30
C ALA A 245 7.04 5.38 -19.11
N LEU A 246 7.80 4.89 -18.13
CA LEU A 246 8.33 5.70 -17.05
C LEU A 246 9.80 5.94 -17.34
N PHE A 247 10.25 7.19 -17.24
CA PHE A 247 11.66 7.53 -17.39
C PHE A 247 12.23 8.12 -16.10
N GLU A 248 13.52 7.91 -15.91
CA GLU A 248 14.35 8.49 -14.87
C GLU A 248 15.70 8.85 -15.50
N ILE A 249 16.21 10.05 -15.21
CA ILE A 249 17.53 10.51 -15.64
C ILE A 249 18.48 10.41 -14.47
N LEU A 250 19.58 9.70 -14.70
CA LEU A 250 20.68 9.55 -13.76
C LEU A 250 21.96 10.12 -14.37
N CYS A 251 22.91 10.53 -13.52
CA CYS A 251 24.25 10.92 -13.94
C CYS A 251 25.22 9.80 -13.54
N GLU A 252 25.96 9.23 -14.50
CA GLU A 252 26.95 8.16 -14.22
C GLU A 252 28.31 8.71 -13.72
N GLY A 253 28.52 10.03 -13.79
CA GLY A 253 29.72 10.69 -13.29
C GLY A 253 30.22 11.80 -14.22
N GLN A 254 31.22 12.55 -13.72
CA GLN A 254 31.82 13.69 -14.42
C GLN A 254 33.31 13.44 -14.69
N SER A 255 33.75 13.84 -15.89
CA SER A 255 35.15 13.87 -16.31
C SER A 255 35.54 15.30 -16.68
N THR A 256 36.72 15.74 -16.26
CA THR A 256 37.32 17.00 -16.72
C THR A 256 38.29 16.72 -17.86
N MET A 257 38.14 17.45 -18.97
CA MET A 257 39.06 17.33 -20.10
C MET A 257 40.32 18.17 -19.82
N LYS A 258 41.49 17.53 -19.89
CA LYS A 258 42.77 18.26 -19.95
C LYS A 258 43.06 18.61 -21.40
N VAL A 259 43.61 19.81 -21.62
CA VAL A 259 43.96 20.38 -22.93
C VAL A 259 44.91 19.50 -23.75
N ASP A 260 45.61 18.55 -23.13
CA ASP A 260 46.51 17.59 -23.79
C ASP A 260 45.86 16.21 -24.00
N LEU A 261 44.92 16.10 -24.94
CA LEU A 261 44.46 14.90 -25.70
C LEU A 261 44.37 13.50 -25.03
N LYS A 262 44.42 13.38 -23.70
CA LYS A 262 44.15 12.17 -22.93
C LYS A 262 43.18 12.50 -21.82
N ALA A 263 41.99 11.92 -21.90
CA ALA A 263 40.99 11.95 -20.85
C ALA A 263 41.65 11.58 -19.51
N SER A 264 41.60 12.47 -18.52
CA SER A 264 41.96 12.08 -17.16
C SER A 264 40.89 11.17 -16.58
N ASP A 265 41.33 10.22 -15.74
CA ASP A 265 40.51 9.21 -15.09
C ASP A 265 39.17 9.73 -14.60
N GLN A 266 38.11 8.99 -14.94
CA GLN A 266 36.75 9.26 -14.54
C GLN A 266 36.68 9.32 -13.02
N CYS A 267 36.63 10.53 -12.46
CA CYS A 267 36.50 10.68 -11.03
C CYS A 267 35.04 10.40 -10.69
N SER A 268 34.76 9.16 -10.29
CA SER A 268 33.56 8.77 -9.56
C SER A 268 33.58 9.40 -8.17
N ARG A 269 33.66 10.74 -8.09
CA ARG A 269 33.24 11.48 -6.90
C ARG A 269 31.80 11.07 -6.68
N GLY A 270 31.55 10.35 -5.58
CA GLY A 270 30.28 9.70 -5.25
C GLY A 270 29.08 10.62 -5.44
N SER A 271 28.52 10.61 -6.65
CA SER A 271 27.53 11.58 -7.11
C SER A 271 26.17 10.91 -7.02
N PHE A 272 25.60 10.92 -5.82
CA PHE A 272 24.15 10.84 -5.66
C PHE A 272 23.56 12.18 -6.15
N GLY A 273 23.60 12.45 -7.47
CA GLY A 273 23.02 13.67 -8.06
C GLY A 273 23.74 14.21 -9.30
N PHE A 274 23.15 15.26 -9.89
CA PHE A 274 23.72 16.00 -11.02
C PHE A 274 24.84 16.95 -10.56
N PRO A 275 25.83 17.27 -11.42
CA PRO A 275 26.81 18.30 -11.13
C PRO A 275 26.18 19.67 -10.87
N ARG A 276 26.80 20.51 -10.03
CA ARG A 276 26.30 21.85 -9.68
C ARG A 276 26.11 22.83 -10.85
N TRP A 277 26.78 22.59 -11.98
CA TRP A 277 26.69 23.42 -13.17
C TRP A 277 25.57 22.95 -14.12
N LEU A 278 24.88 21.86 -13.80
CA LEU A 278 23.91 21.24 -14.68
C LEU A 278 22.57 21.05 -13.97
N GLU A 279 21.56 21.71 -14.49
CA GLU A 279 20.17 21.50 -14.13
C GLU A 279 19.49 20.62 -15.18
N VAL A 280 18.78 19.59 -14.72
CA VAL A 280 17.98 18.69 -15.59
C VAL A 280 16.56 18.66 -15.07
N ALA A 281 15.59 19.01 -15.91
CA ALA A 281 14.18 19.04 -15.52
C ALA A 281 13.24 18.63 -16.68
N PRO A 282 12.25 17.76 -16.44
CA PRO A 282 12.09 16.91 -15.26
C PRO A 282 13.12 15.75 -15.24
N THR A 283 13.52 15.30 -14.04
CA THR A 283 14.43 14.15 -13.87
C THR A 283 13.71 12.82 -13.91
N THR A 284 12.41 12.80 -13.62
CA THR A 284 11.57 11.60 -13.71
C THR A 284 10.21 11.98 -14.29
N GLY A 285 9.54 11.03 -14.94
CA GLY A 285 8.20 11.29 -15.44
C GLY A 285 7.56 10.13 -16.16
N ILE A 286 6.37 10.42 -16.67
CA ILE A 286 5.50 9.49 -17.37
C ILE A 286 5.37 9.92 -18.83
N ILE A 287 5.53 8.98 -19.76
CA ILE A 287 5.35 9.20 -21.20
C ILE A 287 4.22 8.28 -21.67
N LEU A 288 3.07 8.88 -21.95
CA LEU A 288 1.91 8.15 -22.49
C LEU A 288 2.23 7.55 -23.87
N PRO A 289 1.51 6.51 -24.31
CA PRO A 289 1.67 5.92 -25.63
C PRO A 289 1.59 6.97 -26.74
N GLY A 290 2.54 6.95 -27.68
CA GLY A 290 2.63 7.90 -28.79
C GLY A 290 3.04 9.33 -28.43
N HIS A 291 3.29 9.63 -27.16
CA HIS A 291 3.65 10.99 -26.71
C HIS A 291 5.17 11.19 -26.61
N THR A 292 5.56 12.46 -26.59
CA THR A 292 6.94 12.90 -26.39
C THR A 292 7.01 13.80 -25.17
N VAL A 293 7.97 13.54 -24.29
CA VAL A 293 8.33 14.46 -23.20
C VAL A 293 9.55 15.28 -23.60
N GLU A 294 9.53 16.55 -23.21
CA GLU A 294 10.64 17.49 -23.38
C GLU A 294 11.35 17.64 -22.03
N ILE A 295 12.67 17.47 -22.05
CA ILE A 295 13.52 17.54 -20.86
C ILE A 295 14.53 18.66 -21.10
N SER A 296 14.47 19.69 -20.28
CA SER A 296 15.43 20.78 -20.30
C SER A 296 16.72 20.35 -19.63
N ILE A 297 17.82 20.53 -20.33
CA ILE A 297 19.18 20.36 -19.84
C ILE A 297 19.82 21.74 -19.90
N HIS A 298 19.96 22.37 -18.75
CA HIS A 298 20.40 23.75 -18.61
C HIS A 298 21.77 23.82 -17.93
N HIS A 299 22.65 24.65 -18.48
CA HIS A 299 23.90 25.00 -17.84
C HIS A 299 23.69 26.17 -16.86
N GLU A 300 23.75 25.90 -15.56
CA GLU A 300 23.76 26.95 -14.55
C GLU A 300 25.16 27.57 -14.41
N ASN A 301 25.24 28.90 -14.47
CA ASN A 301 26.47 29.61 -14.16
C ASN A 301 26.75 29.51 -12.65
N PHE A 302 27.67 28.63 -12.27
CA PHE A 302 28.23 28.65 -10.93
C PHE A 302 29.43 29.61 -10.90
N HIS A 303 29.16 30.88 -10.59
CA HIS A 303 30.23 31.78 -10.16
C HIS A 303 30.42 31.58 -8.66
N THR A 304 31.51 30.93 -8.26
CA THR A 304 31.98 31.07 -6.87
C THR A 304 32.24 32.55 -6.65
N GLN A 305 31.48 33.16 -5.74
CA GLN A 305 31.71 34.51 -5.26
C GLN A 305 32.97 34.53 -4.35
N GLU A 306 34.10 34.05 -4.86
CA GLU A 306 35.43 34.06 -4.24
C GLU A 306 36.50 34.31 -5.31
N GLU A 307 36.27 35.27 -6.23
CA GLU A 307 37.25 35.57 -7.29
C GLU A 307 38.20 36.73 -6.97
N PHE A 308 38.18 37.29 -5.76
CA PHE A 308 39.16 38.31 -5.38
C PHE A 308 39.62 38.15 -3.93
N VAL A 309 40.83 37.63 -3.77
CA VAL A 309 41.70 37.96 -2.63
C VAL A 309 42.88 38.74 -3.23
N ASP A 310 43.06 39.99 -2.79
CA ASP A 310 44.15 40.89 -3.19
C ASP A 310 44.27 41.22 -4.70
N GLY A 311 43.15 41.34 -5.42
CA GLY A 311 43.13 41.94 -6.76
C GLY A 311 43.82 41.14 -7.88
N ILE A 312 44.16 39.87 -7.64
CA ILE A 312 44.73 38.96 -8.64
C ILE A 312 43.67 37.91 -9.02
N ALA A 313 43.26 37.88 -10.29
CA ALA A 313 42.40 36.84 -10.82
C ALA A 313 43.15 35.49 -10.80
N GLN A 314 42.63 34.49 -10.08
CA GLN A 314 43.15 33.11 -10.11
C GLN A 314 42.75 32.37 -11.40
N ASN A 315 43.06 32.95 -12.56
CA ASN A 315 42.83 32.34 -13.86
C ASN A 315 43.93 31.31 -14.16
N CYS A 316 43.81 30.09 -13.62
CA CYS A 316 44.47 28.84 -14.12
C CYS A 316 44.16 27.61 -13.24
N TRP A 317 43.68 27.80 -12.00
CA TRP A 317 43.53 26.73 -11.01
C TRP A 317 42.08 26.37 -10.66
N CYS A 318 41.10 27.15 -11.13
CA CYS A 318 39.70 26.83 -10.92
C CYS A 318 39.29 25.64 -11.82
N GLU A 319 38.82 24.54 -11.23
CA GLU A 319 38.22 23.42 -11.97
C GLU A 319 37.02 23.88 -12.83
N ASP A 320 36.49 25.07 -12.57
CA ASP A 320 35.32 25.65 -13.25
C ASP A 320 35.61 26.32 -14.59
N ALA A 321 36.87 26.57 -14.94
CA ALA A 321 37.27 27.14 -16.24
C ALA A 321 37.73 26.08 -17.27
N ARG A 322 37.29 24.83 -17.11
CA ARG A 322 37.68 23.71 -17.98
C ARG A 322 36.49 23.06 -18.65
N ASP A 323 36.72 22.47 -19.81
CA ASP A 323 35.74 21.63 -20.47
C ASP A 323 35.39 20.43 -19.59
N LYS A 324 34.10 20.26 -19.34
CA LYS A 324 33.54 19.21 -18.49
C LYS A 324 32.68 18.30 -19.36
N GLU A 325 32.77 17.00 -19.13
CA GLU A 325 31.97 16.00 -19.82
C GLU A 325 31.28 15.09 -18.80
N ILE A 326 30.00 14.80 -19.02
CA ILE A 326 29.23 13.87 -18.20
C ILE A 326 28.42 12.92 -19.08
N ILE A 327 28.02 11.79 -18.50
CA ILE A 327 27.10 10.84 -19.13
C ILE A 327 25.79 10.86 -18.36
N LEU A 328 24.73 11.31 -19.03
CA LEU A 328 23.35 11.16 -18.58
C LEU A 328 22.80 9.82 -19.05
N VAL A 329 22.16 9.08 -18.16
CA VAL A 329 21.45 7.84 -18.47
C VAL A 329 19.96 8.10 -18.36
N VAL A 330 19.28 8.07 -19.50
CA VAL A 330 17.82 8.04 -19.56
C VAL A 330 17.39 6.57 -19.41
N LYS A 331 17.02 6.21 -18.19
CA LYS A 331 16.52 4.89 -17.83
C LYS A 331 15.02 4.84 -18.05
N VAL A 332 14.57 3.96 -18.94
CA VAL A 332 13.16 3.79 -19.30
C VAL A 332 12.66 2.43 -18.87
N ARG A 333 11.55 2.37 -18.13
CA ARG A 333 10.89 1.13 -17.70
C ARG A 333 9.41 1.13 -18.08
N GLY A 334 8.82 -0.05 -18.19
CA GLY A 334 7.37 -0.21 -18.27
C GLY A 334 6.69 -0.12 -16.90
N ASN A 335 5.36 -0.02 -16.87
CA ASN A 335 4.60 0.11 -15.62
C ASN A 335 4.65 -1.12 -14.71
N TYR A 336 4.84 -2.31 -15.27
CA TYR A 336 4.74 -3.59 -14.55
C TYR A 336 6.07 -4.36 -14.50
N THR A 337 7.16 -3.76 -14.96
CA THR A 337 8.49 -4.39 -14.98
C THR A 337 9.52 -3.59 -14.19
N SER A 338 10.42 -4.31 -13.52
CA SER A 338 11.62 -3.74 -12.90
C SER A 338 12.78 -3.60 -13.89
N GLU A 339 12.69 -4.25 -15.05
CA GLU A 339 13.66 -4.11 -16.13
C GLU A 339 13.56 -2.73 -16.77
N ALA A 340 14.71 -2.22 -17.23
CA ALA A 340 14.79 -0.92 -17.87
C ALA A 340 15.72 -0.96 -19.08
N ARG A 341 15.39 -0.14 -20.08
CA ARG A 341 16.26 0.20 -21.20
C ARG A 341 16.96 1.51 -20.90
N ASN A 342 18.27 1.52 -21.07
CA ASN A 342 19.10 2.68 -20.79
C ASN A 342 19.53 3.33 -22.11
N HIS A 343 19.29 4.63 -22.25
CA HIS A 343 19.87 5.45 -23.31
C HIS A 343 20.94 6.36 -22.70
N ARG A 344 22.14 6.38 -23.27
CA ARG A 344 23.26 7.19 -22.77
C ARG A 344 23.42 8.44 -23.62
N VAL A 345 23.44 9.61 -22.97
CA VAL A 345 23.58 10.92 -23.59
C VAL A 345 24.80 11.60 -23.01
N CYS A 346 25.79 11.88 -23.85
CA CYS A 346 26.98 12.64 -23.46
C CYS A 346 26.64 14.13 -23.44
N VAL A 347 26.90 14.81 -22.32
CA VAL A 347 26.75 16.27 -22.20
C VAL A 347 28.12 16.88 -21.96
N ARG A 348 28.54 17.75 -22.87
CA ARG A 348 29.80 18.47 -22.80
C ARG A 348 29.53 19.96 -22.57
N HIS A 349 30.20 20.52 -21.57
CA HIS A 349 30.31 21.95 -21.38
C HIS A 349 31.64 22.43 -22.00
N CYS A 350 31.56 23.41 -22.90
CA CYS A 350 32.73 24.05 -23.50
C CYS A 350 32.89 25.46 -22.95
N PHE A 351 34.00 25.71 -22.24
CA PHE A 351 34.26 27.03 -21.68
C PHE A 351 34.76 27.99 -22.77
N SER A 352 33.94 28.95 -23.18
CA SER A 352 34.36 30.03 -24.07
C SER A 352 34.89 31.20 -23.25
N ALA A 353 36.20 31.39 -23.23
CA ALA A 353 36.79 32.61 -22.69
C ALA A 353 36.44 33.78 -23.62
N GLU A 354 35.47 34.62 -23.23
CA GLU A 354 35.25 35.90 -23.92
C GLU A 354 36.55 36.73 -23.84
N LYS A 355 37.30 36.80 -24.95
CA LYS A 355 38.34 37.81 -25.11
C LYS A 355 37.67 39.18 -25.25
N LYS A 356 37.40 39.87 -24.15
CA LYS A 356 37.29 41.34 -24.17
C LYS A 356 38.69 41.91 -24.32
N GLN A 357 39.20 41.87 -25.54
CA GLN A 357 40.39 42.61 -25.92
C GLN A 357 39.97 44.07 -26.14
N MET A 358 40.23 44.93 -25.16
CA MET A 358 40.20 46.38 -25.37
C MET A 358 41.45 46.76 -26.14
N ASP A 359 41.38 46.78 -27.47
CA ASP A 359 42.42 47.38 -28.30
C ASP A 359 42.17 48.89 -28.41
N PRO A 360 43.15 49.76 -28.10
CA PRO A 360 43.13 51.14 -28.53
C PRO A 360 43.43 51.19 -30.04
N THR A 361 42.58 51.92 -30.77
CA THR A 361 42.63 52.12 -32.23
C THR A 361 44.03 52.51 -32.76
N PRO A 362 44.45 51.99 -33.92
CA PRO A 362 45.79 52.19 -34.47
C PRO A 362 45.86 53.41 -35.41
N ASN A 363 47.04 54.02 -35.54
CA ASN A 363 47.33 54.96 -36.61
C ASN A 363 48.59 54.55 -37.38
N SER A 364 48.45 54.60 -38.71
CA SER A 364 49.47 54.56 -39.77
C SER A 364 49.94 53.18 -40.29
N SER A 365 49.29 52.74 -41.38
CA SER A 365 49.74 52.99 -42.76
C SER A 365 49.89 51.75 -43.67
N ARG A 366 49.21 51.86 -44.84
CA ARG A 366 49.42 51.16 -46.13
C ARG A 366 49.09 49.66 -46.16
N GLN A 367 48.51 49.07 -47.20
CA GLN A 367 47.93 49.48 -48.49
C GLN A 367 47.26 48.22 -49.09
N ILE A 368 46.04 48.40 -49.62
CA ILE A 368 45.55 47.85 -50.90
C ILE A 368 44.94 46.42 -50.97
N GLN A 369 43.69 46.43 -51.49
CA GLN A 369 42.92 45.47 -52.33
C GLN A 369 43.38 44.01 -52.37
N GLY A 370 42.54 42.98 -52.28
CA GLY A 370 41.10 42.85 -52.48
C GLY A 370 40.85 41.46 -53.11
N SER A 371 39.75 40.79 -52.76
CA SER A 371 38.88 40.00 -53.67
C SER A 371 37.92 39.12 -52.88
N VAL A 372 36.81 38.82 -53.54
CA VAL A 372 35.55 38.26 -53.08
C VAL A 372 35.50 36.75 -53.40
N LEU A 373 34.51 36.03 -52.83
CA LEU A 373 33.92 34.74 -53.24
C LEU A 373 34.53 33.48 -52.57
N HIS A 374 33.82 32.37 -52.32
CA HIS A 374 32.40 32.00 -52.17
C HIS A 374 32.37 30.54 -51.67
N ARG A 375 31.31 30.19 -50.94
CA ARG A 375 30.62 28.88 -50.83
C ARG A 375 31.08 27.75 -51.77
N SER A 376 31.69 26.71 -51.22
CA SER A 376 31.36 25.27 -51.39
C SER A 376 32.57 24.42 -51.01
N ASP A 377 32.39 23.44 -50.12
CA ASP A 377 32.91 22.10 -50.37
C ASP A 377 32.11 21.04 -49.61
N ILE A 378 31.78 20.02 -50.40
CA ILE A 378 30.91 18.88 -50.17
C ILE A 378 31.76 17.74 -49.62
N GLN A 379 31.26 16.95 -48.65
CA GLN A 379 31.21 15.49 -48.83
C GLN A 379 30.30 14.77 -47.83
N ARG A 380 29.31 14.08 -48.42
CA ARG A 380 28.52 12.99 -47.83
C ARG A 380 29.42 11.78 -47.59
N LEU A 381 29.23 11.07 -46.48
CA LEU A 381 29.43 9.61 -46.42
C LEU A 381 28.31 8.99 -45.57
N SER A 382 27.71 7.97 -46.16
CA SER A 382 26.54 7.21 -45.73
C SER A 382 26.96 5.98 -44.92
N SER A 383 26.08 5.54 -44.01
CA SER A 383 25.81 4.16 -43.56
C SER A 383 26.95 3.28 -43.03
N SER A 384 26.83 2.82 -41.78
CA SER A 384 27.26 1.46 -41.39
C SER A 384 26.55 0.99 -40.11
N TYR A 385 26.09 -0.26 -40.17
CA TYR A 385 25.41 -1.07 -39.17
C TYR A 385 26.29 -1.52 -38.00
N ASP A 386 25.57 -2.02 -36.98
CA ASP A 386 25.97 -2.84 -35.83
C ASP A 386 27.16 -3.77 -36.03
N MET A 387 28.12 -3.72 -35.10
CA MET A 387 29.06 -4.81 -34.79
C MET A 387 29.35 -4.79 -33.28
N VAL A 388 28.49 -5.42 -32.47
CA VAL A 388 28.82 -5.84 -31.10
C VAL A 388 28.47 -7.31 -30.96
N ASP A 389 29.33 -8.15 -31.51
CA ASP A 389 29.39 -9.58 -31.17
C ASP A 389 30.83 -10.04 -31.38
N HIS A 390 31.65 -9.86 -30.35
CA HIS A 390 32.83 -10.65 -30.03
C HIS A 390 33.63 -9.91 -28.96
N LEU A 391 33.37 -10.26 -27.70
CA LEU A 391 34.35 -10.32 -26.60
C LEU A 391 33.66 -10.86 -25.33
N GLN A 392 32.91 -11.95 -25.46
CA GLN A 392 32.67 -12.88 -24.35
C GLN A 392 33.57 -14.07 -24.58
N ASN A 393 34.75 -14.01 -23.98
CA ASN A 393 35.53 -15.13 -23.47
C ASN A 393 36.91 -14.57 -23.17
N LEU A 394 37.22 -14.42 -21.89
CA LEU A 394 38.47 -14.90 -21.28
C LEU A 394 38.58 -14.34 -19.86
N ARG A 395 38.68 -15.29 -18.91
CA ARG A 395 39.30 -15.24 -17.56
C ARG A 395 38.34 -15.19 -16.35
N SER A 396 37.98 -16.39 -15.89
CA SER A 396 38.35 -16.86 -14.54
C SER A 396 39.70 -17.61 -14.66
N PRO A 397 40.51 -17.74 -13.60
CA PRO A 397 40.12 -18.20 -12.27
C PRO A 397 39.55 -17.11 -11.37
#